data_AF-A0A0T6AZA1-F1
#
_entry.id   AF-A0A0T6AZA1-F1
#
_cell.length_a   1.000
_cell.length_b   1.000
_cell.length_c   1.000
_cell.angle_alpha   90.00
_cell.angle_beta   90.00
_cell.angle_gamma   90.00
#
_symmetry.space_group_name_H-M   'P 1'
#
loop_
_entity.id
_entity.type
_entity.pdbx_description
1 polymer ?
#
loop_
_entity_poly.entity_id
_entity_poly.type
_entity_poly.pdbx_seq_one_letter_code
_entity_poly.pdbx_strand_id
1 'polypeptide(L)'
;YFKDNEVLLQIDKDVRRLCPDISFFQQPTEYPCGQIVNSNDVKRLHTRVQRSVLKCANVERKGLGITKISLVLKKAQEDYQPMTEGEEAHWEVVERMLFLYAKLNPGQGYVQGMNEIIGPIYYTFARDPDPVYREHAEADCFFCFTNLMAEIRDFFIKTLDSTDCGINNMMSRLSNQLRESDFDIWLHFQ
;
A
#
# COMPACT_ATOMS: atom_id res chain seq x y z
N TYR A 1 -10.05 -3.90 14.39
CA TYR A 1 -10.88 -4.00 13.17
C TYR A 1 -11.03 -2.66 12.44
N PHE A 2 -11.48 -1.57 13.07
CA PHE A 2 -11.63 -0.27 12.38
C PHE A 2 -10.29 0.35 11.93
N LYS A 3 -9.29 0.40 12.82
CA LYS A 3 -7.93 0.88 12.49
C LYS A 3 -7.28 0.10 11.34
N ASP A 4 -7.52 -1.21 11.25
CA ASP A 4 -6.99 -2.05 10.17
C ASP A 4 -7.57 -1.64 8.81
N ASN A 5 -8.83 -1.22 8.74
CA ASN A 5 -9.44 -0.78 7.49
C ASN A 5 -9.00 0.64 7.09
N GLU A 6 -8.64 1.49 8.06
CA GLU A 6 -8.05 2.81 7.79
C GLU A 6 -6.65 2.64 7.16
N VAL A 7 -5.82 1.78 7.76
CA VAL A 7 -4.50 1.41 7.20
C VAL A 7 -4.65 0.81 5.81
N LEU A 8 -5.58 -0.14 5.66
CA LEU A 8 -5.81 -0.78 4.35
C LEU A 8 -6.29 0.22 3.29
N LEU A 9 -7.14 1.18 3.65
CA LEU A 9 -7.59 2.24 2.74
C LEU A 9 -6.44 3.17 2.32
N GLN A 10 -5.48 3.44 3.20
CA GLN A 10 -4.27 4.20 2.84
C GLN A 10 -3.40 3.42 1.87
N ILE A 11 -3.12 2.15 2.18
CA ILE A 11 -2.33 1.27 1.33
C ILE A 11 -2.97 1.14 -0.06
N ASP A 12 -4.27 0.81 -0.15
CA ASP A 12 -4.99 0.65 -1.43
C ASP A 12 -4.86 1.90 -2.32
N LYS A 13 -4.97 3.11 -1.73
CA LYS A 13 -4.81 4.36 -2.49
C LYS A 13 -3.38 4.56 -3.01
N ASP A 14 -2.39 4.22 -2.21
CA ASP A 14 -0.98 4.45 -2.54
C ASP A 14 -0.48 3.44 -3.58
N VAL A 15 -0.80 2.15 -3.41
CA VAL A 15 -0.39 1.10 -4.36
C VAL A 15 -1.06 1.24 -5.72
N ARG A 16 -2.30 1.78 -5.78
CA ARG A 16 -2.98 2.08 -7.06
C ARG A 16 -2.32 3.22 -7.83
N ARG A 17 -1.53 4.05 -7.16
CA ARG A 17 -0.76 5.16 -7.76
C ARG A 17 0.71 4.83 -7.91
N LEU A 18 1.13 3.61 -7.59
CA LEU A 18 2.52 3.21 -7.61
C LEU A 18 3.04 3.17 -9.06
N CYS A 19 4.07 3.97 -9.33
CA CYS A 19 4.74 4.07 -10.62
C CYS A 19 3.75 4.12 -11.81
N PRO A 20 2.88 5.15 -11.91
CA PRO A 20 1.77 5.18 -12.86
C PRO A 20 2.24 5.20 -14.33
N ASP A 21 3.47 5.66 -14.57
CA ASP A 21 4.11 5.66 -15.88
C ASP A 21 4.52 4.25 -16.36
N ILE A 22 4.56 3.28 -15.44
CA ILE A 22 4.90 1.88 -15.72
C ILE A 22 3.63 1.06 -15.55
N SER A 23 3.05 0.59 -16.66
CA SER A 23 1.82 -0.22 -16.65
C SER A 23 1.93 -1.55 -15.90
N PHE A 24 3.14 -1.97 -15.55
CA PHE A 24 3.46 -3.20 -14.83
C PHE A 24 2.55 -3.46 -13.62
N PHE A 25 2.35 -2.48 -12.74
CA PHE A 25 1.59 -2.72 -11.51
C PHE A 25 0.10 -3.01 -11.76
N GLN A 26 -0.42 -2.58 -12.91
CA GLN A 26 -1.79 -2.79 -13.36
C GLN A 26 -1.96 -4.08 -14.17
N GLN A 27 -0.88 -4.79 -14.46
CA GLN A 27 -0.90 -6.04 -15.22
C GLN A 27 -1.10 -7.27 -14.31
N PRO A 28 -1.60 -8.39 -14.88
CA PRO A 28 -1.65 -9.66 -14.17
C PRO A 28 -0.26 -10.12 -13.76
N THR A 29 -0.12 -10.59 -12.53
CA THR A 29 1.02 -11.43 -12.15
C THR A 29 0.90 -12.81 -12.80
N GLU A 30 2.03 -13.37 -13.22
CA GLU A 30 2.10 -14.75 -13.70
C GLU A 30 1.90 -15.77 -12.56
N TYR A 31 2.07 -15.34 -11.31
CA TYR A 31 1.99 -16.18 -10.12
C TYR A 31 0.93 -15.64 -9.14
N PRO A 32 -0.37 -15.72 -9.47
CA PRO A 32 -1.44 -15.26 -8.59
C PRO A 32 -1.57 -16.16 -7.36
N CYS A 33 -1.90 -15.58 -6.20
CA CYS A 33 -2.16 -16.38 -5.01
C CYS A 33 -3.48 -17.16 -5.14
N GLY A 34 -3.39 -18.45 -5.49
CA GLY A 34 -4.54 -19.33 -5.73
C GLY A 34 -5.59 -19.35 -4.61
N GLN A 35 -5.16 -19.22 -3.35
CA GLN A 35 -6.06 -19.18 -2.19
C GLN A 35 -6.88 -17.89 -2.10
N ILE A 36 -6.41 -16.81 -2.72
CA ILE A 36 -7.05 -15.49 -2.70
C ILE A 36 -7.92 -15.32 -3.95
N VAL A 37 -7.42 -15.73 -5.12
CA VAL A 37 -8.13 -15.53 -6.39
C VAL A 37 -9.29 -16.50 -6.60
N ASN A 38 -9.22 -17.71 -6.04
CA ASN A 38 -10.22 -18.79 -6.26
C ASN A 38 -11.15 -19.03 -5.06
N SER A 39 -10.94 -18.34 -3.93
CA SER A 39 -11.75 -18.57 -2.74
C SER A 39 -13.02 -17.73 -2.75
N ASN A 40 -14.17 -18.39 -2.67
CA ASN A 40 -15.46 -17.73 -2.46
C ASN A 40 -15.58 -17.09 -1.05
N ASP A 41 -14.75 -17.54 -0.10
CA ASP A 41 -14.81 -17.12 1.31
C ASP A 41 -13.77 -16.04 1.65
N VAL A 42 -12.58 -16.10 1.06
CA VAL A 42 -11.50 -15.12 1.28
C VAL A 42 -11.72 -13.91 0.38
N LYS A 43 -12.25 -12.83 0.96
CA LYS A 43 -12.40 -11.57 0.23
C LYS A 43 -11.04 -10.92 0.03
N ARG A 44 -10.72 -10.62 -1.23
CA ARG A 44 -9.59 -9.79 -1.62
C ARG A 44 -9.56 -8.47 -0.83
N LEU A 45 -8.37 -7.96 -0.55
CA LEU A 45 -8.16 -6.82 0.35
C LEU A 45 -8.83 -5.53 -0.16
N HIS A 46 -8.59 -5.14 -1.40
CA HIS A 46 -9.30 -4.03 -2.06
C HIS A 46 -10.84 -4.13 -1.97
N THR A 47 -11.43 -5.34 -1.99
CA THR A 47 -12.89 -5.53 -1.83
C THR A 47 -13.36 -5.19 -0.41
N ARG A 48 -12.52 -5.37 0.62
CA ARG A 48 -12.81 -4.93 1.99
C ARG A 48 -12.86 -3.42 2.09
N VAL A 49 -11.97 -2.73 1.38
CA VAL A 49 -11.95 -1.26 1.28
C VAL A 49 -13.28 -0.78 0.67
N GLN A 50 -13.68 -1.34 -0.48
CA GLN A 50 -14.95 -0.99 -1.14
C GLN A 50 -16.19 -1.14 -0.25
N ARG A 51 -16.24 -2.20 0.57
CA ARG A 51 -17.40 -2.49 1.46
C ARG A 51 -17.40 -1.66 2.74
N SER A 52 -16.26 -1.17 3.19
CA SER A 52 -16.17 -0.36 4.41
C SER A 52 -16.76 1.04 4.25
N VAL A 53 -16.78 1.58 3.02
CA VAL A 53 -17.19 2.97 2.79
C VAL A 53 -18.70 3.18 2.92
N LEU A 54 -19.57 2.19 2.62
CA LEU A 54 -21.03 2.40 2.58
C LEU A 54 -21.82 1.22 3.17
N LYS A 55 -22.05 1.25 4.50
CA LYS A 55 -23.21 0.61 5.13
C LYS A 55 -24.26 1.68 5.43
N CYS A 56 -24.96 2.14 4.40
CA CYS A 56 -26.16 2.96 4.59
C CYS A 56 -27.40 2.06 4.41
N ALA A 57 -28.27 2.08 5.41
CA ALA A 57 -29.58 1.46 5.33
C ALA A 57 -30.62 2.55 5.16
N ASN A 58 -31.43 2.48 4.11
CA ASN A 58 -32.61 3.30 4.01
C ASN A 58 -33.67 2.66 4.91
N VAL A 59 -34.26 3.46 5.79
CA VAL A 59 -35.36 3.04 6.65
C VAL A 59 -36.64 3.61 6.05
N GLU A 60 -37.42 2.77 5.39
CA GLU A 60 -38.74 3.14 4.89
C GLU A 60 -39.80 2.75 5.93
N ARG A 61 -40.51 3.75 6.45
CA ARG A 61 -41.71 3.53 7.28
C ARG A 61 -42.93 3.59 6.37
N LYS A 62 -43.55 2.44 6.11
CA LYS A 62 -44.96 2.41 5.68
C LYS A 62 -45.81 2.34 6.96
N GLY A 63 -46.92 3.09 7.01
CA GLY A 63 -47.70 3.33 8.23
C GLY A 63 -48.02 2.09 9.09
N LEU A 64 -48.43 2.36 10.34
CA LEU A 64 -48.72 1.39 11.41
C LEU A 64 -47.55 0.41 11.70
N GLY A 65 -46.40 0.97 12.08
CA GLY A 65 -45.36 0.26 12.85
C GLY A 65 -44.39 -0.62 12.06
N ILE A 66 -44.58 -0.85 10.76
CA ILE A 66 -43.69 -1.69 9.95
C ILE A 66 -42.49 -0.87 9.46
N THR A 67 -41.29 -1.27 9.91
CA THR A 67 -40.03 -0.65 9.49
C THR A 67 -39.31 -1.58 8.52
N LYS A 68 -39.11 -1.16 7.25
CA LYS A 68 -38.32 -1.92 6.28
C LYS A 68 -36.92 -1.32 6.19
N ILE A 69 -35.91 -2.13 6.47
CA ILE A 69 -34.49 -1.77 6.37
C ILE A 69 -33.98 -2.29 5.03
N SER A 70 -33.65 -1.38 4.10
CA SER A 70 -33.02 -1.71 2.82
C SER A 70 -31.54 -1.31 2.86
N LEU A 71 -30.65 -2.30 2.84
CA LEU A 71 -29.21 -2.09 2.77
C LEU A 71 -28.83 -1.64 1.36
N VAL A 72 -28.37 -0.41 1.20
CA VAL A 72 -27.86 0.10 -0.07
C VAL A 72 -26.34 0.02 -0.03
N LEU A 73 -25.79 -0.96 -0.74
CA LEU A 73 -24.35 -1.04 -1.02
C LEU A 73 -24.04 -0.07 -2.17
N LYS A 74 -23.68 1.18 -1.86
CA LYS A 74 -23.13 2.08 -2.88
C LYS A 74 -21.64 1.73 -3.07
N LYS A 75 -21.25 1.40 -4.31
CA LYS A 75 -19.86 1.17 -4.69
C LYS A 75 -19.21 2.52 -5.00
N ALA A 76 -17.98 2.75 -4.52
CA ALA A 76 -17.20 3.92 -4.92
C ALA A 76 -16.91 3.83 -6.43
N GLN A 77 -16.91 4.97 -7.13
CA GLN A 77 -16.55 5.07 -8.54
C GLN A 77 -15.03 4.84 -8.65
N GLU A 78 -14.61 3.80 -9.37
CA GLU A 78 -13.20 3.44 -9.56
C GLU A 78 -12.79 3.64 -11.02
N ASP A 79 -11.58 4.17 -11.22
CA ASP A 79 -10.97 4.38 -12.55
C ASP A 79 -10.33 3.11 -13.14
N TYR A 80 -10.49 1.95 -12.48
CA TYR A 80 -9.83 0.70 -12.86
C TYR A 80 -10.84 -0.45 -13.03
N GLN A 81 -10.66 -1.24 -14.10
CA GLN A 81 -11.51 -2.40 -14.37
C GLN A 81 -11.04 -3.59 -13.52
N PRO A 82 -11.94 -4.25 -12.77
CA PRO A 82 -11.60 -5.48 -12.06
C PRO A 82 -11.05 -6.53 -13.04
N MET A 83 -9.97 -7.20 -12.64
CA MET A 83 -9.38 -8.29 -13.43
C MET A 83 -10.31 -9.50 -13.52
N THR A 84 -10.01 -10.40 -14.46
CA THR A 84 -10.82 -11.61 -14.64
C THR A 84 -10.67 -12.55 -13.44
N GLU A 85 -11.64 -13.45 -13.27
CA GLU A 85 -11.62 -14.41 -12.18
C GLU A 85 -10.40 -15.34 -12.30
N GLY A 86 -9.65 -15.50 -11.21
CA GLY A 86 -8.37 -16.23 -11.19
C GLY A 86 -7.12 -15.37 -11.39
N GLU A 87 -7.25 -14.13 -11.88
CA GLU A 87 -6.12 -13.21 -12.05
C GLU A 87 -5.92 -12.29 -10.84
N GLU A 88 -4.68 -11.86 -10.63
CA GLU A 88 -4.29 -10.93 -9.57
C GLU A 88 -3.38 -9.86 -10.16
N ALA A 89 -3.63 -8.60 -9.84
CA ALA A 89 -2.77 -7.52 -10.29
C ALA A 89 -1.51 -7.46 -9.44
N HIS A 90 -0.40 -7.03 -10.03
CA HIS A 90 0.82 -6.75 -9.28
C HIS A 90 0.61 -5.76 -8.12
N TRP A 91 -0.26 -4.75 -8.26
CA TRP A 91 -0.59 -3.84 -7.17
C TRP A 91 -1.34 -4.53 -6.00
N GLU A 92 -2.14 -5.57 -6.27
CA GLU A 92 -2.82 -6.36 -5.21
C GLU A 92 -1.81 -7.17 -4.39
N VAL A 93 -0.77 -7.69 -5.04
CA VAL A 93 0.35 -8.37 -4.37
C VAL A 93 1.08 -7.40 -3.44
N VAL A 94 1.38 -6.19 -3.91
CA VAL A 94 2.01 -5.14 -3.10
C VAL A 94 1.10 -4.69 -1.95
N GLU A 95 -0.21 -4.53 -2.19
CA GLU A 95 -1.21 -4.22 -1.15
C GLU A 95 -1.13 -5.24 0.00
N ARG A 96 -1.09 -6.53 -0.35
CA ARG A 96 -1.01 -7.63 0.61
C ARG A 96 0.28 -7.59 1.41
N MET A 97 1.43 -7.42 0.76
CA MET A 97 2.74 -7.36 1.45
C MET A 97 2.79 -6.20 2.44
N LEU A 98 2.38 -4.99 2.04
CA LEU A 98 2.37 -3.81 2.91
C LEU A 98 1.37 -3.97 4.07
N PHE A 99 0.20 -4.55 3.81
CA PHE A 99 -0.78 -4.81 4.85
C PHE A 99 -0.25 -5.82 5.86
N LEU A 100 0.39 -6.90 5.41
CA LEU A 100 1.01 -7.89 6.27
C LEU A 100 2.12 -7.27 7.11
N TYR A 101 3.00 -6.46 6.51
CA TYR A 101 4.06 -5.75 7.21
C TYR A 101 3.50 -4.87 8.34
N ALA A 102 2.47 -4.08 8.05
CA ALA A 102 1.83 -3.22 9.04
C ALA A 102 1.19 -4.00 10.20
N LYS A 103 0.63 -5.18 9.91
CA LYS A 103 0.06 -6.08 10.94
C LYS A 103 1.12 -6.71 11.83
N LEU A 104 2.29 -7.06 11.27
CA LEU A 104 3.41 -7.63 12.02
C LEU A 104 4.19 -6.58 12.80
N ASN A 105 4.15 -5.31 12.39
CA ASN A 105 4.91 -4.22 13.00
C ASN A 105 4.00 -3.11 13.56
N PRO A 106 3.14 -3.37 14.57
CA PRO A 106 2.14 -2.40 15.03
C PRO A 106 2.73 -1.13 15.67
N GLY A 107 4.00 -1.16 16.10
CA GLY A 107 4.71 0.03 16.60
C GLY A 107 5.10 1.03 15.51
N GLN A 108 5.22 0.57 14.26
CA GLN A 108 5.48 1.40 13.08
C GLN A 108 4.21 1.59 12.24
N GLY A 109 3.49 0.50 12.00
CA GLY A 109 2.36 0.45 11.06
C GLY A 109 2.79 0.64 9.61
N TYR A 110 1.85 1.13 8.81
CA TYR A 110 2.13 1.63 7.46
C TYR A 110 2.28 3.15 7.50
N VAL A 111 3.21 3.66 6.69
CA VAL A 111 3.43 5.10 6.49
C VAL A 111 3.51 5.37 4.99
N GLN A 112 2.83 6.41 4.53
CA GLN A 112 2.86 6.82 3.13
C GLN A 112 4.32 7.03 2.67
N GLY A 113 4.66 6.50 1.50
CA GLY A 113 6.03 6.46 0.97
C GLY A 113 6.67 5.07 1.07
N MET A 114 6.19 4.20 1.95
CA MET A 114 6.65 2.80 1.99
C MET A 114 6.32 2.04 0.69
N ASN A 115 5.22 2.42 0.02
CA ASN A 115 4.86 1.91 -1.30
C ASN A 115 5.94 2.20 -2.36
N GLU A 116 6.57 3.38 -2.30
CA GLU A 116 7.66 3.78 -3.21
C GLU A 116 8.95 2.98 -2.95
N ILE A 117 9.14 2.47 -1.73
CA ILE A 117 10.28 1.61 -1.39
C ILE A 117 10.07 0.18 -1.87
N ILE A 118 8.89 -0.40 -1.62
CA ILE A 118 8.61 -1.80 -1.99
C ILE A 118 8.46 -1.98 -3.50
N GLY A 119 7.98 -0.96 -4.22
CA GLY A 119 7.72 -1.01 -5.67
C GLY A 119 8.93 -1.45 -6.50
N PRO A 120 10.08 -0.75 -6.42
CA PRO A 120 11.29 -1.13 -7.16
C PRO A 120 11.82 -2.53 -6.79
N ILE A 121 11.74 -2.91 -5.52
CA ILE A 121 12.18 -4.23 -5.04
C ILE A 121 11.32 -5.32 -5.70
N TYR A 122 10.00 -5.19 -5.60
CA TYR A 122 9.06 -6.14 -6.17
C TYR A 122 9.18 -6.20 -7.69
N TYR A 123 9.24 -5.06 -8.37
CA TYR A 123 9.42 -4.98 -9.81
C TYR A 123 10.65 -5.77 -10.26
N THR A 124 11.77 -5.61 -9.54
CA THR A 124 13.02 -6.30 -9.86
C THR A 124 12.86 -7.81 -9.77
N PHE A 125 12.29 -8.33 -8.68
CA PHE A 125 12.10 -9.77 -8.51
C PHE A 125 11.03 -10.37 -9.44
N ALA A 126 9.93 -9.65 -9.68
CA ALA A 126 8.86 -10.11 -10.56
C ALA A 126 9.25 -10.06 -12.05
N ARG A 127 10.34 -9.35 -12.40
CA ARG A 127 10.89 -9.26 -13.76
C ARG A 127 12.19 -10.04 -13.93
N ASP A 128 12.54 -10.89 -12.98
CA ASP A 128 13.72 -11.74 -13.07
C ASP A 128 13.67 -12.61 -14.35
N PRO A 129 14.78 -12.75 -15.11
CA PRO A 129 14.80 -13.60 -16.29
C PRO A 129 14.57 -15.09 -15.97
N ASP A 130 14.84 -15.54 -14.74
CA ASP A 130 14.60 -16.91 -14.30
C ASP A 130 13.17 -17.08 -13.74
N PRO A 131 12.33 -17.92 -14.37
CA PRO A 131 10.98 -18.21 -13.88
C PRO A 131 10.95 -18.76 -12.44
N VAL A 132 11.99 -19.46 -12.00
CA VAL A 132 12.07 -20.02 -10.64
C VAL A 132 12.16 -18.89 -9.61
N TYR A 133 12.94 -17.84 -9.89
CA TYR A 133 13.03 -16.69 -9.00
C TYR A 133 11.75 -15.84 -9.03
N ARG A 134 11.12 -15.70 -10.20
CA ARG A 134 9.85 -14.95 -10.32
C ARG A 134 8.71 -15.57 -9.51
N GLU A 135 8.65 -16.90 -9.41
CA GLU A 135 7.65 -17.59 -8.58
C GLU A 135 7.75 -17.20 -7.10
N HIS A 136 8.97 -16.89 -6.63
CA HIS A 136 9.25 -16.50 -5.25
C HIS A 136 9.26 -14.99 -5.00
N ALA A 137 8.99 -14.18 -6.03
CA ALA A 137 9.13 -12.72 -5.97
C ALA A 137 8.35 -12.05 -4.83
N GLU A 138 7.14 -12.52 -4.49
CA GLU A 138 6.36 -11.96 -3.37
C GLU A 138 7.07 -12.20 -2.02
N ALA A 139 7.51 -13.43 -1.75
CA ALA A 139 8.15 -13.79 -0.49
C ALA A 139 9.51 -13.10 -0.35
N ASP A 140 10.33 -13.14 -1.40
CA ASP A 140 11.65 -12.52 -1.41
C ASP A 140 11.55 -11.00 -1.27
N CYS A 141 10.59 -10.37 -1.95
CA CYS A 141 10.31 -8.95 -1.80
C CYS A 141 9.90 -8.62 -0.37
N PHE A 142 9.03 -9.41 0.24
CA PHE A 142 8.56 -9.16 1.60
C PHE A 142 9.70 -9.17 2.63
N PHE A 143 10.59 -10.16 2.57
CA PHE A 143 11.73 -10.24 3.49
C PHE A 143 12.81 -9.20 3.18
N CYS A 144 13.11 -8.95 1.91
CA CYS A 144 14.05 -7.90 1.51
C CYS A 144 13.57 -6.51 1.99
N PHE A 145 12.30 -6.21 1.74
CA PHE A 145 11.65 -4.99 2.21
C PHE A 145 11.68 -4.88 3.74
N THR A 146 11.38 -5.96 4.46
CA THR A 146 11.39 -5.96 5.93
C THR A 146 12.79 -5.66 6.49
N ASN A 147 13.83 -6.25 5.90
CA ASN A 147 15.21 -6.00 6.31
C ASN A 147 15.62 -4.55 6.04
N LEU A 148 15.33 -4.03 4.85
CA LEU A 148 15.60 -2.63 4.51
C LEU A 148 14.87 -1.68 5.45
N MET A 149 13.58 -1.92 5.69
CA MET A 149 12.77 -1.11 6.60
C MET A 149 13.28 -1.14 8.04
N ALA A 150 13.96 -2.21 8.49
CA ALA A 150 14.58 -2.23 9.81
C ALA A 150 15.74 -1.23 9.94
N GLU A 151 16.46 -0.96 8.84
CA GLU A 151 17.57 0.00 8.79
C GLU A 151 17.10 1.43 8.62
N ILE A 152 16.07 1.67 7.81
CA ILE A 152 15.59 3.02 7.45
C ILE A 152 14.35 3.46 8.24
N ARG A 153 13.94 2.68 9.25
CA ARG A 153 12.71 2.90 10.03
C ARG A 153 12.60 4.31 10.62
N ASP A 154 13.73 4.87 11.03
CA ASP A 154 13.81 6.16 11.71
C ASP A 154 13.31 7.32 10.82
N PHE A 155 13.27 7.15 9.50
CA PHE A 155 12.67 8.13 8.58
C PHE A 155 11.13 8.11 8.56
N PHE A 156 10.51 7.04 9.06
CA PHE A 156 9.07 6.82 8.99
C PHE A 156 8.38 6.95 10.35
N ILE A 157 9.12 7.03 11.45
CA ILE A 157 8.55 7.21 12.78
C ILE A 157 8.72 8.66 13.20
N LYS A 158 7.62 9.39 13.29
CA LYS A 158 7.60 10.80 13.71
C LYS A 158 8.33 11.08 15.03
N THR A 159 8.29 10.15 15.98
CA THR A 159 9.01 10.30 17.26
C THR A 159 10.53 10.16 17.12
N LEU A 160 11.02 9.69 15.98
CA LEU A 160 12.43 9.51 15.65
C LEU A 160 12.95 10.57 14.68
N ASP A 161 12.10 11.49 14.18
CA ASP A 161 12.51 12.52 13.21
C ASP A 161 13.73 13.35 13.65
N SER A 162 13.88 13.55 14.97
CA SER A 162 14.96 14.34 15.58
C SER A 162 16.13 13.51 16.11
N THR A 163 16.17 12.20 15.90
CA THR A 163 17.36 11.39 16.25
C THR A 163 18.50 11.67 15.28
N ASP A 164 19.70 11.22 15.62
CA ASP A 164 20.88 11.34 14.76
C ASP A 164 20.69 10.65 13.39
N CYS A 165 19.83 9.62 13.34
CA CYS A 165 19.46 8.92 12.12
C CYS A 165 18.10 9.36 11.55
N GLY A 166 17.45 10.35 12.17
CA GLY A 166 16.13 10.84 11.78
C GLY A 166 16.16 11.75 10.55
N ILE A 167 14.98 11.98 9.98
CA ILE A 167 14.82 12.78 8.76
C ILE A 167 15.33 14.23 8.93
N ASN A 168 15.16 14.85 10.10
CA ASN A 168 15.59 16.24 10.32
C ASN A 168 17.11 16.36 10.29
N ASN A 169 17.83 15.39 10.85
CA ASN A 169 19.29 15.41 10.82
C ASN A 169 19.81 15.18 9.39
N MET A 170 19.18 14.28 8.63
CA MET A 170 19.51 14.08 7.21
C MET A 170 19.26 15.34 6.38
N MET A 171 18.17 16.07 6.62
CA MET A 171 17.90 17.35 5.97
C MET A 171 18.92 18.42 6.35
N SER A 172 19.35 18.47 7.62
CA SER A 172 20.41 19.39 8.05
C SER A 172 21.74 19.07 7.36
N ARG A 173 22.10 17.78 7.27
CA ARG A 173 23.30 17.34 6.54
C ARG A 173 23.24 17.73 5.07
N LEU A 174 22.11 17.53 4.40
CA LEU A 174 21.91 17.96 3.02
C LEU A 174 22.08 19.47 2.86
N SER A 175 21.46 20.27 3.74
CA SER A 175 21.59 21.73 3.73
C SER A 175 23.03 22.19 3.91
N ASN A 176 23.78 21.56 4.83
CA ASN A 176 25.19 21.87 5.05
C ASN A 176 26.06 21.49 3.84
N GLN A 177 25.82 20.31 3.24
CA GLN A 177 26.54 19.91 2.03
C GLN A 177 26.24 20.83 0.85
N LEU A 178 24.98 21.28 0.70
CA LEU A 178 24.61 22.25 -0.32
C LEU A 178 25.33 23.59 -0.09
N ARG A 179 25.37 24.08 1.15
CA ARG A 179 26.10 25.31 1.51
C ARG A 179 27.58 25.24 1.15
N GLU A 180 28.22 24.10 1.40
CA GLU A 180 29.65 23.89 1.12
C GLU A 180 29.93 23.74 -0.38
N SER A 181 29.02 23.13 -1.13
CA SER A 181 29.21 22.83 -2.55
C SER A 181 28.76 23.97 -3.47
N ASP A 182 27.66 24.64 -3.12
CA ASP A 182 27.06 25.73 -3.89
C ASP A 182 26.35 26.72 -2.95
N PHE A 183 27.12 27.72 -2.50
CA PHE A 183 26.64 28.71 -1.55
C PHE A 183 25.53 29.60 -2.14
N ASP A 184 25.57 29.89 -3.44
CA ASP A 184 24.60 30.76 -4.09
C ASP A 184 23.22 30.08 -4.16
N ILE A 185 23.18 28.80 -4.54
CA ILE A 185 21.95 28.01 -4.49
C ILE A 185 21.46 27.86 -3.06
N TRP A 186 22.35 27.57 -2.11
CA TRP A 186 21.97 27.45 -0.70
C TRP A 186 21.32 28.74 -0.17
N LEU A 187 21.89 29.91 -0.48
CA LEU A 187 21.37 31.21 -0.07
C LEU A 187 20.00 31.50 -0.69
N HIS A 188 19.73 31.03 -1.91
CA HIS A 188 18.43 31.17 -2.54
C HIS A 188 17.32 30.36 -1.84
N PHE A 189 17.68 29.28 -1.14
CA PHE A 189 16.74 28.44 -0.38
C PHE A 189 16.60 28.85 1.11
N GLN A 190 17.35 29.85 1.60
CA GLN A 190 17.20 30.38 2.97
C GLN A 190 16.08 31.43 3.04
#